data_AF-A0A828SXR8-F1
#
_entry.id   AF-A0A828SXR8-F1
#
_cell.length_a   1.000
_cell.length_b   1.000
_cell.length_c   1.000
_cell.angle_alpha   90.00
_cell.angle_beta   90.00
_cell.angle_gamma   90.00
#
_symmetry.space_group_name_H-M   'P 1'
#
loop_
_entity.id
_entity.type
_entity.pdbx_description
1 polymer ?
#
loop_
_entity_poly.entity_id
_entity_poly.type
_entity_poly.pdbx_seq_one_letter_code
_entity_poly.pdbx_strand_id
1 'polypeptide(L)'
;MNQKIYLITGLMASGKSTVSDLLAKSIEKCVHLRGDVFRKMIISGRENMSATPSAEAVRQLYLRYKLTADAAKSYFDIGFWLDNSNQTPQQTAETILNARKPV
;
A
#
# COMPACT_ATOMS: atom_id res chain seq x y z
N MET A 1 -3.73 9.57 -20.15
CA MET A 1 -2.87 9.01 -19.09
C MET A 1 -3.71 8.07 -18.25
N ASN A 2 -3.32 6.81 -18.09
CA ASN A 2 -4.08 5.84 -17.29
C ASN A 2 -3.58 5.88 -15.85
N GLN A 3 -4.29 6.61 -15.00
CA GLN A 3 -3.98 6.67 -13.57
C GLN A 3 -4.30 5.32 -12.91
N LYS A 4 -3.37 4.76 -12.13
CA LYS A 4 -3.50 3.41 -11.54
C LYS A 4 -3.18 3.40 -10.05
N ILE A 5 -3.93 2.58 -9.31
CA ILE A 5 -3.71 2.25 -7.90
C ILE A 5 -3.36 0.77 -7.81
N TYR A 6 -2.31 0.44 -7.07
CA TYR A 6 -1.86 -0.92 -6.83
C TYR A 6 -2.19 -1.35 -5.40
N LEU A 7 -2.96 -2.43 -5.25
CA LEU A 7 -3.21 -3.07 -3.96
C LEU A 7 -2.38 -4.34 -3.83
N ILE A 8 -1.37 -4.31 -2.97
CA ILE A 8 -0.49 -5.46 -2.72
C ILE A 8 -0.98 -6.21 -1.48
N THR A 9 -1.46 -7.44 -1.67
CA THR A 9 -2.02 -8.30 -0.61
C THR A 9 -1.20 -9.58 -0.45
N GLY A 10 -1.50 -10.37 0.60
CA GLY A 10 -0.84 -11.66 0.87
C GLY A 10 -0.57 -11.93 2.35
N LEU A 11 -0.13 -13.15 2.65
CA LEU A 11 0.08 -13.67 4.01
C LEU A 11 1.10 -12.85 4.82
N MET A 12 0.99 -12.82 6.15
CA MET A 12 1.98 -12.17 7.01
C MET A 12 3.40 -12.69 6.70
N ALA A 13 4.41 -11.82 6.81
CA ALA A 13 5.82 -12.12 6.48
C ALA A 13 6.13 -12.50 5.02
N SER A 14 5.17 -12.49 4.09
CA SER A 14 5.41 -12.80 2.66
C SER A 14 6.22 -11.75 1.88
N GLY A 15 6.82 -10.75 2.53
CA GLY A 15 7.63 -9.72 1.87
C GLY A 15 6.87 -8.58 1.18
N LYS A 16 5.53 -8.48 1.34
CA LYS A 16 4.71 -7.41 0.73
C LYS A 16 5.27 -6.01 0.92
N SER A 17 5.61 -5.63 2.16
CA SER A 17 6.14 -4.29 2.44
C SER A 17 7.45 -4.04 1.72
N THR A 18 8.29 -5.06 1.56
CA THR A 18 9.55 -4.97 0.82
C THR A 18 9.29 -4.78 -0.66
N VAL A 19 8.41 -5.58 -1.26
CA VAL A 19 8.06 -5.45 -2.69
C VAL A 19 7.40 -4.10 -2.97
N SER A 20 6.49 -3.66 -2.10
CA SER A 20 5.79 -2.38 -2.23
C SER A 20 6.76 -1.20 -2.16
N ASP A 21 7.75 -1.28 -1.26
CA ASP A 21 8.78 -0.24 -1.11
C ASP A 21 9.73 -0.17 -2.30
N LEU A 22 10.19 -1.33 -2.79
CA LEU A 22 11.03 -1.41 -3.99
C LEU A 22 10.30 -0.90 -5.24
N LEU A 23 9.03 -1.28 -5.41
CA LEU A 23 8.19 -0.75 -6.48
C LEU A 23 8.01 0.76 -6.36
N ALA A 24 7.70 1.27 -5.17
CA ALA A 24 7.51 2.71 -4.99
C ALA A 24 8.78 3.52 -5.32
N LYS A 25 9.97 2.99 -5.00
CA LYS A 25 11.27 3.61 -5.30
C LYS A 25 11.65 3.57 -6.78
N SER A 26 11.13 2.63 -7.57
CA SER A 26 11.41 2.55 -9.00
C SER A 26 10.51 3.46 -9.85
N ILE A 27 9.63 4.22 -9.22
CA ILE A 27 8.64 5.07 -9.86
C ILE A 27 8.92 6.53 -9.51
N GLU A 28 9.03 7.37 -10.52
CA GLU A 28 9.33 8.80 -10.37
C GLU A 28 8.35 9.54 -9.43
N LYS A 29 7.05 9.27 -9.57
CA LYS A 29 5.99 9.93 -8.78
C LYS A 29 5.02 8.93 -8.15
N CYS A 30 5.41 8.33 -7.04
CA CYS A 30 4.62 7.31 -6.34
C CYS A 30 4.42 7.65 -4.86
N VAL A 31 3.26 7.28 -4.31
CA VAL A 31 3.05 7.21 -2.86
C VAL A 31 2.97 5.76 -2.41
N HIS A 32 3.72 5.41 -1.37
CA HIS A 32 3.63 4.10 -0.71
C HIS A 32 2.77 4.24 0.56
N LEU A 33 1.50 3.87 0.45
CA LEU A 33 0.57 3.92 1.58
C LEU A 33 0.61 2.65 2.41
N ARG A 34 1.06 2.79 3.65
CA ARG A 34 1.02 1.73 4.66
C ARG A 34 -0.17 1.94 5.60
N GLY A 35 -1.25 1.18 5.38
CA GLY A 35 -2.46 1.32 6.19
C GLY A 35 -2.28 1.02 7.68
N ASP A 36 -1.24 0.26 8.07
CA ASP A 36 -0.93 0.00 9.48
C ASP A 36 -0.52 1.27 10.26
N VAL A 37 -0.10 2.33 9.57
CA VAL A 37 0.26 3.61 10.18
C VAL A 37 -0.95 4.26 10.86
N PHE A 38 -2.15 4.22 10.27
CA PHE A 38 -3.36 4.78 10.89
C PHE A 38 -3.72 4.10 12.21
N ARG A 39 -3.45 2.78 12.32
CA ARG A 39 -3.64 2.06 13.59
C ARG A 39 -2.70 2.55 14.69
N LYS A 40 -1.49 3.02 14.34
CA LYS A 40 -0.51 3.53 15.31
C LYS A 40 -0.90 4.90 15.87
N MET A 41 -1.77 5.64 15.19
CA MET A 41 -2.25 6.95 15.63
C MET A 41 -3.28 6.86 16.78
N ILE A 42 -3.87 5.69 17.03
CA ILE A 42 -4.75 5.46 18.18
C ILE A 42 -3.87 5.29 19.43
N ILE A 43 -3.72 6.36 20.20
CA ILE A 43 -2.85 6.39 21.40
C ILE A 43 -3.53 5.72 22.60
N SER A 44 -4.82 6.01 22.83
CA SER A 44 -5.64 5.43 23.90
C SER A 44 -6.84 4.68 23.32
N GLY A 45 -7.22 3.56 23.93
CA GLY A 45 -8.37 2.77 23.48
C GLY A 45 -8.12 1.90 22.25
N ARG A 46 -6.85 1.71 21.86
CA ARG A 46 -6.49 0.83 20.75
C ARG A 46 -6.76 -0.63 21.09
N GLU A 47 -7.48 -1.30 20.21
CA GLU A 47 -7.76 -2.73 20.31
C GLU A 47 -6.98 -3.51 19.24
N ASN A 48 -6.43 -4.66 19.62
CA ASN A 48 -5.63 -5.48 18.72
C ASN A 48 -6.50 -6.56 18.06
N MET A 49 -6.26 -6.81 16.77
CA MET A 49 -6.91 -7.90 16.07
C MET A 49 -6.38 -9.25 16.57
N SER A 50 -7.28 -10.22 16.73
CA SER A 50 -7.00 -11.58 17.19
C SER A 50 -7.82 -12.60 16.38
N ALA A 51 -7.69 -13.90 16.70
CA ALA A 51 -8.53 -14.95 16.10
C ALA A 51 -10.03 -14.78 16.45
N THR A 52 -10.33 -14.16 17.60
CA THR A 52 -11.67 -13.87 18.11
C THR A 52 -11.76 -12.38 18.46
N PRO A 53 -11.94 -11.51 17.45
CA PRO A 53 -11.81 -10.07 17.64
C PRO A 53 -13.00 -9.47 18.40
N SER A 54 -12.74 -8.43 19.19
CA SER A 54 -13.80 -7.60 19.79
C SER A 54 -14.50 -6.75 18.71
N ALA A 55 -15.71 -6.27 19.01
CA ALA A 55 -16.42 -5.34 18.12
C ALA A 55 -15.61 -4.06 17.87
N GLU A 56 -14.87 -3.58 18.88
CA GLU A 56 -14.02 -2.40 18.74
C GLU A 56 -12.78 -2.67 17.87
N ALA A 57 -12.14 -3.83 18.00
CA ALA A 57 -11.03 -4.22 17.12
C ALA A 57 -11.48 -4.25 15.64
N VAL A 58 -12.68 -4.75 15.37
CA VAL A 58 -13.28 -4.76 14.02
C VAL A 58 -13.61 -3.33 13.55
N ARG A 59 -14.17 -2.46 14.41
CA ARG A 59 -14.41 -1.06 14.07
C ARG A 59 -13.12 -0.32 13.70
N GLN A 60 -12.06 -0.48 14.50
CA GLN A 60 -10.75 0.12 14.22
C GLN A 60 -10.12 -0.43 12.94
N LEU A 61 -10.33 -1.71 12.65
CA LEU A 61 -9.91 -2.33 11.39
C LEU A 61 -10.59 -1.69 10.18
N TYR A 62 -11.90 -1.46 10.23
CA TYR A 62 -12.63 -0.80 9.15
C TYR A 62 -12.26 0.68 9.00
N LEU A 63 -12.09 1.39 10.12
CA LEU A 63 -11.61 2.77 10.10
C LEU A 63 -10.25 2.86 9.40
N ARG A 64 -9.34 1.93 9.71
CA ARG A 64 -8.03 1.82 9.04
C ARG A 64 -8.18 1.67 7.53
N TYR A 65 -9.08 0.80 7.06
CA TYR A 65 -9.31 0.62 5.63
C TYR A 65 -9.85 1.88 4.97
N LYS A 66 -10.84 2.53 5.59
CA LYS A 66 -11.41 3.78 5.10
C LYS A 66 -10.35 4.88 4.97
N LEU A 67 -9.57 5.12 6.03
CA LEU A 67 -8.52 6.14 6.03
C LEU A 67 -7.44 5.86 4.97
N THR A 68 -7.10 4.59 4.74
CA THR A 68 -6.15 4.22 3.69
C THR A 68 -6.69 4.50 2.30
N ALA A 69 -7.97 4.20 2.05
CA ALA A 69 -8.63 4.49 0.78
C ALA A 69 -8.78 5.99 0.52
N ASP A 70 -9.17 6.76 1.55
CA ASP A 70 -9.32 8.21 1.45
C ASP A 70 -7.97 8.89 1.18
N ALA A 71 -6.89 8.42 1.83
CA ALA A 71 -5.53 8.88 1.53
C ALA A 71 -5.11 8.53 0.09
N ALA A 72 -5.36 7.29 -0.37
CA ALA A 72 -5.05 6.87 -1.73
C ALA A 72 -5.74 7.75 -2.78
N LYS A 73 -7.03 8.05 -2.57
CA LYS A 73 -7.78 8.97 -3.42
C LYS A 73 -7.17 10.36 -3.43
N SER A 74 -6.86 10.92 -2.26
CA SER A 74 -6.29 12.27 -2.15
C SER A 74 -4.95 12.39 -2.89
N TYR A 75 -4.08 11.39 -2.78
CA TYR A 75 -2.80 11.34 -3.51
C TYR A 75 -2.99 11.17 -5.02
N PHE A 76 -3.95 10.34 -5.42
CA PHE A 76 -4.31 10.14 -6.81
C PHE A 76 -4.78 11.46 -7.45
N ASP A 77 -5.60 12.23 -6.75
CA ASP A 77 -6.16 13.52 -7.22
C ASP A 77 -5.06 14.58 -7.48
N ILE A 78 -3.94 14.53 -6.75
CA ILE A 78 -2.77 15.42 -6.96
C ILE A 78 -1.65 14.77 -7.81
N GLY A 79 -1.95 13.61 -8.41
CA GLY A 79 -1.10 12.97 -9.41
C GLY A 79 0.01 12.07 -8.88
N PHE A 80 -0.13 11.47 -7.69
CA PHE A 80 0.77 10.40 -7.21
C PHE A 80 0.22 9.03 -7.60
N TRP A 81 0.52 8.58 -8.82
CA TRP A 81 0.12 7.29 -9.38
C TRP A 81 1.27 6.70 -10.19
N LEU A 82 1.34 5.37 -10.27
CA LEU A 82 2.30 4.71 -11.16
C LEU A 82 1.92 5.00 -12.61
N ASP A 83 2.75 5.78 -13.30
CA ASP A 83 2.65 5.91 -14.75
C ASP A 83 3.40 4.78 -15.46
N ASN A 84 2.63 3.81 -15.95
CA ASN A 84 3.12 2.76 -16.82
C ASN A 84 2.41 2.78 -18.18
N SER A 85 1.91 3.93 -18.64
CA SER A 85 1.21 4.01 -19.93
C SER A 85 2.08 3.56 -21.10
N ASN A 86 3.41 3.63 -20.93
CA ASN A 86 4.40 3.23 -21.91
C ASN A 86 5.04 1.86 -21.62
N GLN A 87 4.48 1.07 -20.69
CA GLN A 87 5.01 -0.25 -20.32
C GLN A 87 3.91 -1.34 -20.40
N THR A 88 4.27 -2.52 -20.90
CA THR A 88 3.42 -3.72 -20.85
C THR A 88 3.32 -4.27 -19.42
N PRO A 89 2.33 -5.13 -19.11
CA PRO A 89 2.27 -5.84 -17.83
C PRO A 89 3.57 -6.62 -17.52
N GLN A 90 4.17 -7.24 -18.54
CA GLN A 90 5.46 -7.93 -18.44
C GLN A 90 6.58 -6.95 -18.10
N GLN A 91 6.67 -5.80 -18.77
CA GLN A 91 7.67 -4.78 -18.47
C GLN A 91 7.49 -4.17 -17.09
N THR A 92 6.25 -3.99 -16.62
CA THR A 92 5.97 -3.56 -15.25
C THR A 92 6.45 -4.62 -14.25
N ALA A 93 6.18 -5.90 -14.53
CA ALA A 93 6.66 -7.02 -13.72
C ALA A 93 8.20 -7.14 -13.76
N GLU A 94 8.83 -6.94 -14.91
CA GLU A 94 10.29 -6.93 -15.05
C GLU A 94 10.93 -5.77 -14.31
N THR A 95 10.36 -4.57 -14.36
CA THR A 95 10.80 -3.43 -13.52
C THR A 95 10.72 -3.78 -12.04
N ILE A 96 9.65 -4.46 -11.60
CA ILE A 96 9.51 -4.98 -10.23
C ILE A 96 10.60 -6.01 -9.90
N LEU A 97 10.91 -6.91 -10.84
CA LEU A 97 11.84 -8.02 -10.65
C LEU A 97 13.32 -7.57 -10.74
N ASN A 98 13.65 -6.63 -11.62
CA ASN A 98 15.00 -6.15 -11.90
C ASN A 98 15.50 -5.10 -10.89
N ALA A 99 14.60 -4.44 -10.15
CA ALA A 99 14.95 -3.61 -8.99
C ALA A 99 15.66 -4.37 -7.86
N ARG A 100 15.83 -5.70 -7.98
CA ARG A 100 16.55 -6.58 -7.05
C ARG A 100 18.04 -6.78 -7.35
N LYS A 101 18.59 -6.27 -8.46
CA LYS A 101 20.03 -6.39 -8.72
C LYS A 101 20.79 -5.29 -7.97
N PRO A 102 21.67 -5.62 -6.99
CA PRO A 102 22.58 -4.64 -6.45
C PRO A 102 23.55 -4.20 -7.56
N VAL A 103 23.90 -2.91 -7.56
CA VAL A 103 25.13 -2.43 -8.20
C VAL A 103 26.32 -2.96 -7.40
#